data_AF-A0A085N823-F1
#
_entry.id   AF-A0A085N823-F1
#
_cell.length_a   1.000
_cell.length_b   1.000
_cell.length_c   1.000
_cell.angle_alpha   90.00
_cell.angle_beta   90.00
_cell.angle_gamma   90.00
#
_symmetry.space_group_name_H-M   'P 1'
#
loop_
_entity.id
_entity.type
_entity.pdbx_description
1 polymer ?
#
loop_
_entity_poly.entity_id
_entity_poly.type
_entity_poly.pdbx_seq_one_letter_code
_entity_poly.pdbx_strand_id
1 'polypeptide(L)' 'MMEVHVFWTSEISGTPAESDEMSPRWFELKNVPFHQMWPDDQIWWPYFLRNQKFQAYFLYDHLQEKLMRHEIAVDS' A
#
# COMPACT_ATOMS: atom_id res chain seq x y z
N MET A 1 -15.30 10.06 2.29
CA MET A 1 -14.86 8.83 1.60
C MET A 1 -13.65 9.22 0.78
N MET A 2 -12.54 8.50 0.94
CA MET A 2 -11.30 8.74 0.18
C MET A 2 -11.18 7.64 -0.87
N GLU A 3 -10.93 8.03 -2.11
CA GLU A 3 -10.71 7.11 -3.22
C GLU A 3 -9.22 7.10 -3.56
N VAL A 4 -8.65 5.90 -3.69
CA VAL A 4 -7.22 5.69 -3.94
C VAL A 4 -7.06 4.72 -5.11
N HIS A 5 -6.23 5.08 -6.08
CA HIS A 5 -5.82 4.20 -7.17
C HIS A 5 -4.35 3.80 -6.96
N VAL A 6 -4.09 2.50 -6.92
CA VAL A 6 -2.73 1.95 -6.74
C VAL A 6 -2.08 1.71 -8.10
N PHE A 7 -0.87 2.21 -8.28
CA PHE A 7 -0.08 2.05 -9.52
C PHE A 7 1.25 1.36 -9.23
N TRP A 8 1.85 0.74 -10.25
CA TRP A 8 3.17 0.13 -10.16
C TRP A 8 3.94 0.27 -11.48
N THR A 9 5.26 0.20 -11.40
CA THR A 9 6.16 0.16 -12.57
C THR A 9 7.36 -0.74 -12.28
N SER A 10 7.87 -1.42 -13.31
CA SER A 10 9.17 -2.11 -13.29
C SER A 10 10.31 -1.22 -13.80
N GLU A 11 9.99 -0.07 -14.39
CA GLU A 11 10.95 0.80 -15.07
C GLU A 11 10.95 2.18 -14.41
N ILE A 12 12.15 2.63 -14.04
CA ILE A 12 12.40 3.96 -13.47
C ILE A 12 13.63 4.58 -14.14
N SER A 13 13.67 5.91 -14.19
CA SER A 13 14.83 6.67 -14.63
C SER A 13 15.24 7.66 -13.54
N GLY A 14 16.56 7.81 -13.33
CA GLY A 14 17.11 8.63 -12.25
C GLY A 14 17.22 7.89 -10.93
N THR A 15 17.47 8.62 -9.84
CA THR A 15 17.64 8.08 -8.49
C THR A 15 16.69 8.79 -7.52
N PRO A 16 15.93 8.05 -6.67
CA PRO A 16 15.10 8.68 -5.64
C PRO A 16 15.92 9.58 -4.72
N ALA A 17 15.37 10.74 -4.37
CA ALA A 17 15.98 11.71 -3.48
C ALA A 17 14.97 12.16 -2.42
N GLU A 18 15.48 12.55 -1.26
CA GLU A 18 14.68 13.09 -0.17
C GLU A 18 14.09 14.46 -0.54
N SER A 19 12.86 14.71 -0.08
CA SER A 19 12.15 15.98 -0.16
C SER A 19 11.63 16.38 1.22
N ASP A 20 11.10 17.60 1.35
CA ASP A 20 10.47 18.07 2.59
C ASP A 20 9.29 17.19 3.05
N GLU A 21 8.68 16.43 2.12
CA GLU A 21 7.52 15.58 2.37
C GLU A 21 7.91 14.10 2.57
N MET A 22 8.93 13.60 1.87
CA MET A 22 9.23 12.16 1.81
C MET A 22 10.73 11.84 1.82
N SER A 23 11.07 10.72 2.46
CA SER A 23 12.44 10.17 2.52
C SER A 23 12.45 8.75 1.92
N PRO A 24 12.63 8.61 0.59
CA PRO A 24 12.52 7.32 -0.10
C PRO A 24 13.56 6.30 0.37
N ARG A 25 13.14 5.05 0.55
CA ARG A 25 14.01 3.94 0.96
C ARG A 25 13.68 2.67 0.21
N TRP A 26 14.71 1.93 -0.16
CA TRP A 26 14.58 0.61 -0.76
C TRP A 26 14.44 -0.45 0.34
N PHE A 27 13.49 -1.36 0.15
CA PHE A 27 13.29 -2.52 1.01
C PHE A 27 13.29 -3.79 0.16
N GLU A 28 13.88 -4.87 0.68
CA GLU A 28 13.67 -6.18 0.08
C GLU A 28 12.20 -6.60 0.27
N LEU A 29 11.61 -7.27 -0.72
CA LEU A 29 10.20 -7.67 -0.68
C LEU A 29 9.82 -8.53 0.54
N LYS A 30 10.77 -9.30 1.09
CA LYS A 30 10.59 -10.11 2.30
C LYS A 30 10.72 -9.32 3.62
N ASN A 31 11.26 -8.11 3.57
CA ASN A 31 11.62 -7.28 4.72
C ASN A 31 10.88 -5.93 4.71
N VAL A 32 9.70 -5.89 4.12
CA VAL A 32 8.83 -4.70 4.11
C VAL A 32 8.38 -4.40 5.56
N PRO A 33 8.56 -3.15 6.06
CA PRO A 33 8.38 -2.83 7.48
C PRO A 33 6.90 -2.57 7.82
N PHE A 34 6.02 -3.55 7.61
CA PHE A 34 4.58 -3.35 7.74
C PHE A 34 4.07 -2.88 9.12
N HIS A 35 4.87 -3.03 10.16
CA HIS A 35 4.57 -2.51 11.51
C HIS A 35 4.69 -0.99 11.61
N GLN A 36 5.35 -0.34 10.64
CA GLN A 36 5.49 1.11 10.50
C GLN A 36 4.61 1.65 9.36
N MET A 37 3.81 0.81 8.73
CA MET A 37 2.95 1.14 7.59
C MET A 37 1.49 1.19 8.02
N TRP A 38 0.61 1.58 7.10
CA TRP A 38 -0.82 1.56 7.38
C TRP A 38 -1.30 0.11 7.54
N PRO A 39 -2.24 -0.17 8.46
CA PRO A 39 -2.76 -1.52 8.68
C PRO A 39 -3.33 -2.18 7.42
N ASP A 40 -3.89 -1.40 6.48
CA ASP A 40 -4.46 -1.93 5.24
C ASP A 40 -3.40 -2.41 4.24
N ASP A 41 -2.18 -1.89 4.28
CA ASP A 41 -1.09 -2.27 3.36
C ASP A 41 -0.81 -3.77 3.41
N GLN A 42 -0.83 -4.37 4.61
CA GLN A 42 -0.63 -5.81 4.78
C GLN A 42 -1.69 -6.67 4.08
N ILE A 43 -2.89 -6.12 3.87
CA ILE A 43 -4.04 -6.86 3.33
C ILE A 43 -3.99 -6.87 1.82
N TRP A 44 -3.74 -5.73 1.18
CA TRP A 44 -3.76 -5.64 -0.29
C TRP A 44 -2.40 -5.97 -0.92
N TRP A 45 -1.28 -5.80 -0.20
CA TRP A 45 0.07 -6.05 -0.72
C TRP A 45 0.32 -7.44 -1.34
N PRO A 46 -0.20 -8.55 -0.79
CA PRO A 46 0.00 -9.86 -1.40
C PRO A 46 -0.63 -10.00 -2.80
N TYR A 47 -1.73 -9.28 -3.06
CA TYR A 47 -2.38 -9.28 -4.38
C TYR A 47 -1.59 -8.42 -5.37
N PHE A 48 -1.09 -7.27 -4.90
CA PHE A 48 -0.17 -6.42 -5.65
C PHE A 48 1.07 -7.19 -6.11
N LEU A 49 1.73 -7.94 -5.21
CA LEU A 49 2.91 -8.74 -5.56
C LEU A 49 2.64 -9.87 -6.56
N ARG A 50 1.41 -10.39 -6.59
CA ARG A 50 0.97 -11.39 -7.58
C ARG A 50 0.54 -10.77 -8.91
N ASN A 51 0.69 -9.45 -9.08
CA ASN A 51 0.20 -8.70 -10.24
C ASN A 51 -1.30 -8.93 -10.49
N GLN A 52 -2.08 -9.08 -9.41
CA GLN A 52 -3.52 -9.24 -9.46
C GLN A 52 -4.19 -7.88 -9.24
N LYS A 53 -5.16 -7.54 -10.11
CA LYS A 53 -6.00 -6.37 -9.89
C LYS A 53 -6.99 -6.66 -8.77
N PHE A 54 -7.26 -5.66 -7.95
CA PHE A 54 -8.17 -5.77 -6.82
C PHE A 54 -8.94 -4.47 -6.62
N GLN A 55 -10.11 -4.59 -6.00
CA GLN A 55 -10.85 -3.50 -5.41
C GLN A 55 -10.96 -3.74 -3.91
N ALA A 56 -10.62 -2.74 -3.10
CA ALA A 56 -10.62 -2.87 -1.66
C ALA A 56 -11.33 -1.69 -0.99
N TYR A 57 -12.00 -1.99 0.11
CA TYR A 57 -12.62 -1.00 1.00
C TYR A 57 -12.09 -1.21 2.41
N PHE A 58 -11.64 -0.12 3.03
CA PHE A 58 -11.12 -0.12 4.40
C PHE A 58 -11.86 0.95 5.22
N LEU A 59 -12.44 0.52 6.34
CA LEU A 59 -13.06 1.41 7.31
C LEU A 59 -12.15 1.54 8.52
N TYR A 60 -11.62 2.74 8.72
CA TYR A 60 -10.88 3.12 9.91
C TYR A 60 -11.79 3.68 11.00
N ASP A 61 -11.29 3.69 12.24
CA ASP A 61 -11.90 4.43 13.31
C ASP A 61 -11.80 5.96 13.07
N HIS A 62 -12.41 6.73 13.98
CA HIS A 62 -12.48 8.19 13.87
C HIS A 62 -11.11 8.87 14.02
N LEU A 63 -10.14 8.19 14.62
CA LEU A 63 -8.76 8.68 14.76
C LEU A 63 -7.84 8.24 13.62
N GLN A 64 -8.31 7.38 12.72
CA GLN A 64 -7.53 6.78 11.63
C GLN A 64 -6.37 5.89 12.10
N GLU A 65 -6.44 5.36 13.32
CA GLU A 65 -5.38 4.53 13.89
C GLU A 65 -5.70 3.04 13.77
N LYS A 66 -6.99 2.69 13.82
CA LYS A 66 -7.43 1.29 13.87
C LYS A 66 -8.29 0.92 12.67
N LEU A 67 -7.90 -0.14 11.97
CA LEU A 67 -8.74 -0.76 10.96
C LEU A 67 -9.90 -1.53 11.63
N MET A 68 -11.13 -1.13 11.31
CA MET A 68 -12.36 -1.67 11.91
C MET A 68 -13.04 -2.71 11.04
N ARG A 69 -13.00 -2.52 9.71
CA ARG A 69 -13.59 -3.43 8.72
C ARG A 69 -12.83 -3.31 7.42
N HIS A 70 -12.71 -4.41 6.69
CA HIS A 70 -12.19 -4.40 5.33
C HIS A 70 -12.93 -5.39 4.43
N GLU A 71 -12.95 -5.09 3.15
CA GLU A 71 -13.42 -5.97 2.08
C GLU A 71 -12.41 -5.90 0.94
N ILE A 72 -12.12 -7.05 0.30
CA ILE A 72 -11.27 -7.09 -0.90
C ILE A 72 -11.86 -8.07 -1.90
N ALA A 73 -12.02 -7.61 -3.13
CA ALA A 73 -12.40 -8.40 -4.27
C ALA A 73 -11.22 -8.41 -5.25
N VAL A 74 -10.91 -9.58 -5.79
CA VAL A 74 -9.85 -9.75 -6.79
C VAL A 74 -10.54 -9.94 -8.13
N ASP A 75 -10.06 -9.23 -9.15
CA ASP A 75 -10.53 -9.45 -10.51
C ASP A 75 -10.12 -10.87 -10.93
N SER A 76 -11.12 -11.68 -11.29
CA SER A 76 -10.94 -13.05 -11.79
C SER A 76 -10.51 -13.09 -13.26
#